data_AF-A0A8H7SLZ7-F1
#
_entry.id   AF-A0A8H7SLZ7-F1
#
_cell.length_a   1.000
_cell.length_b   1.000
_cell.length_c   1.000
_cell.angle_alpha   90.00
_cell.angle_beta   90.00
_cell.angle_gamma   90.00
#
_symmetry.space_group_name_H-M   'P 1'
#
loop_
_entity.id
_entity.type
_entity.pdbx_description
1 polymer ?
#
loop_
_entity_poly.entity_id
_entity_poly.type
_entity_poly.pdbx_seq_one_letter_code
_entity_poly.pdbx_strand_id
1 'polypeptide(L)'
;MSEHQAQDLLLQAEKKLNSWTWFNSTNKQEDAAEIYEKAGNTFKLAQRWKDAGNAYVKAAELYKTTPDLHYESSKSFENAAKCLKRIDAEDKETSNFRNAAKHHQEIAEIYETDIIDLNGAKENWEEASNLYMADDSQAKYCSMDLSFENTREYQFLLGILSCIENNDQDLFSQKVYEFDQLTKLDNWKISILLKIKKSMDMTLL
;
A
#
# COMPACT_ATOMS: atom_id res chain seq x y z
N MET A 1 -28.82 4.15 15.91
CA MET A 1 -28.83 2.68 16.12
C MET A 1 -27.55 2.06 15.58
N SER A 2 -27.17 2.32 14.32
CA SER A 2 -25.91 1.86 13.71
C SER A 2 -24.65 2.37 14.41
N GLU A 3 -24.62 3.62 14.90
CA GLU A 3 -23.46 4.16 15.63
C GLU A 3 -23.14 3.41 16.93
N HIS A 4 -24.15 3.20 17.79
CA HIS A 4 -23.98 2.46 19.05
C HIS A 4 -23.49 1.03 18.78
N GLN A 5 -24.07 0.37 17.77
CA GLN A 5 -23.63 -0.96 17.35
C GLN A 5 -22.17 -0.97 16.90
N ALA A 6 -21.71 0.06 16.18
CA ALA A 6 -20.31 0.16 15.76
C ALA A 6 -19.36 0.38 16.96
N GLN A 7 -19.76 1.19 17.94
CA GLN A 7 -19.00 1.40 19.18
C GLN A 7 -18.90 0.10 20.01
N ASP A 8 -19.99 -0.68 20.10
CA ASP A 8 -19.99 -1.98 20.77
C ASP A 8 -19.01 -2.96 20.11
N LEU A 9 -18.89 -2.92 18.78
CA LEU A 9 -17.94 -3.74 18.03
C LEU A 9 -16.49 -3.32 18.31
N LEU A 10 -16.19 -2.02 18.40
CA LEU A 10 -14.85 -1.56 18.80
C LEU A 10 -14.47 -2.09 20.19
N LEU A 11 -15.37 -2.00 21.16
CA LEU A 11 -15.14 -2.52 22.51
C LEU A 11 -14.93 -4.05 22.52
N GLN A 12 -15.64 -4.77 21.66
CA GLN A 12 -15.46 -6.22 21.50
C GLN A 12 -14.09 -6.56 20.93
N ALA A 13 -13.64 -5.83 19.90
CA ALA A 13 -12.31 -6.00 19.32
C ALA A 13 -11.20 -5.73 20.35
N GLU A 14 -11.33 -4.65 21.12
CA GLU A 14 -10.36 -4.30 22.17
C GLU A 14 -10.34 -5.34 23.31
N LYS A 15 -11.51 -5.82 23.75
CA LYS A 15 -11.57 -6.93 24.71
C LYS A 15 -10.93 -8.19 24.17
N LYS A 16 -11.12 -8.50 22.89
CA LYS A 16 -10.48 -9.64 22.23
C LYS A 16 -8.97 -9.51 22.30
N LEU A 17 -8.41 -8.34 21.97
CA LEU A 17 -6.98 -8.05 22.05
C LEU A 17 -6.41 -8.08 23.49
N ASN A 18 -7.22 -7.73 24.49
CA ASN A 18 -6.78 -7.71 25.89
C ASN A 18 -7.07 -9.03 26.65
N SER A 19 -7.75 -9.98 26.02
CA SER A 19 -8.04 -11.28 26.64
C SER A 19 -6.75 -12.06 26.91
N TRP A 20 -6.59 -12.57 28.13
CA TRP A 20 -5.45 -13.41 28.52
C TRP A 20 -5.62 -14.83 27.95
N THR A 21 -5.28 -15.03 26.68
CA THR A 21 -5.29 -16.35 26.03
C THR A 21 -3.88 -16.94 26.01
N TRP A 22 -3.66 -17.97 26.82
CA TRP A 22 -2.34 -18.58 27.08
C TRP A 22 -1.77 -19.47 25.94
N PHE A 23 -2.49 -19.69 24.83
CA PHE A 23 -2.06 -20.64 23.79
C PHE A 23 -2.44 -20.32 22.34
N ASN A 24 -2.94 -19.11 22.01
CA ASN A 24 -3.37 -18.83 20.63
C ASN A 24 -3.36 -17.33 20.26
N SER A 25 -2.17 -16.73 20.13
CA SER A 25 -2.03 -15.28 19.93
C SER A 25 -2.26 -14.81 18.49
N THR A 26 -1.99 -15.64 17.47
CA THR A 26 -2.16 -15.27 16.05
C THR A 26 -3.65 -15.18 15.66
N ASN A 27 -4.44 -16.21 16.00
CA ASN A 27 -5.90 -16.19 15.78
C ASN A 27 -6.60 -15.02 16.51
N LYS A 28 -5.99 -14.53 17.61
CA LYS A 28 -6.54 -13.41 18.39
C LYS A 28 -6.45 -12.08 17.66
N GLN A 29 -5.37 -11.84 16.91
CA GLN A 29 -5.19 -10.61 16.13
C GLN A 29 -6.12 -10.59 14.93
N GLU A 30 -6.21 -11.70 14.21
CA GLU A 30 -7.12 -11.90 13.08
C GLU A 30 -8.59 -11.73 13.51
N ASP A 31 -9.01 -12.44 14.57
CA ASP A 31 -10.37 -12.30 15.12
C ASP A 31 -10.70 -10.85 15.49
N ALA A 32 -9.74 -10.12 16.07
CA ALA A 32 -9.94 -8.72 16.42
C ALA A 32 -10.00 -7.81 15.19
N ALA A 33 -9.18 -8.07 14.18
CA ALA A 33 -9.16 -7.34 12.91
C ALA A 33 -10.49 -7.47 12.17
N GLU A 34 -11.07 -8.67 12.11
CA GLU A 34 -12.39 -8.88 11.51
C GLU A 34 -13.48 -8.07 12.23
N ILE A 35 -13.42 -8.00 13.56
CA ILE A 35 -14.39 -7.21 14.35
C ILE A 35 -14.19 -5.72 14.08
N TYR A 36 -12.96 -5.25 13.92
CA TYR A 36 -12.69 -3.87 13.50
C TYR A 36 -13.20 -3.57 12.08
N GLU A 37 -13.06 -4.48 11.12
CA GLU A 37 -13.66 -4.30 9.78
C GLU A 37 -15.19 -4.24 9.85
N LYS A 38 -15.82 -5.11 10.67
CA LYS A 38 -17.28 -5.05 10.92
C LYS A 38 -17.69 -3.71 11.52
N ALA A 39 -16.91 -3.18 12.47
CA ALA A 39 -17.13 -1.85 13.04
C ALA A 39 -16.99 -0.76 11.96
N GLY A 40 -15.94 -0.80 11.15
CA GLY A 40 -15.70 0.13 10.04
C GLY A 40 -16.84 0.16 9.02
N ASN A 41 -17.33 -1.02 8.61
CA ASN A 41 -18.48 -1.16 7.72
C ASN A 41 -19.75 -0.56 8.35
N THR A 42 -19.96 -0.76 9.65
CA THR A 42 -21.12 -0.23 10.38
C THR A 42 -21.04 1.30 10.53
N PHE A 43 -19.84 1.85 10.79
CA PHE A 43 -19.60 3.30 10.78
C PHE A 43 -19.83 3.93 9.41
N LYS A 44 -19.45 3.26 8.32
CA LYS A 44 -19.77 3.72 6.95
C LYS A 44 -21.28 3.82 6.73
N LEU A 45 -22.06 2.83 7.19
CA LEU A 45 -23.53 2.88 7.12
C LEU A 45 -24.12 4.03 7.95
N ALA A 46 -23.45 4.39 9.04
CA ALA A 46 -23.79 5.55 9.87
C ALA A 46 -23.23 6.88 9.32
N GLN A 47 -22.55 6.88 8.17
CA GLN A 47 -21.85 8.03 7.57
C GLN A 47 -20.78 8.67 8.48
N ARG A 48 -20.27 7.90 9.44
CA ARG A 48 -19.18 8.30 10.34
C ARG A 48 -17.84 7.95 9.70
N TRP A 49 -17.47 8.69 8.65
CA TRP A 49 -16.30 8.37 7.81
C TRP A 49 -14.97 8.35 8.56
N LYS A 50 -14.77 9.28 9.51
CA LYS A 50 -13.57 9.34 10.36
C LYS A 50 -13.42 8.09 11.22
N ASP A 51 -14.48 7.69 11.91
CA ASP A 51 -14.46 6.50 12.78
C ASP A 51 -14.36 5.21 11.96
N ALA A 52 -15.00 5.17 10.78
CA ALA A 52 -14.82 4.08 9.83
C ALA A 52 -13.37 3.92 9.41
N GLY A 53 -12.72 5.03 8.99
CA GLY A 53 -11.30 5.04 8.60
C GLY A 53 -10.41 4.51 9.72
N ASN A 54 -10.58 5.04 10.94
CA ASN A 54 -9.81 4.60 12.11
C ASN A 54 -9.99 3.10 12.41
N ALA A 55 -11.21 2.58 12.27
CA ALA A 55 -11.47 1.15 12.47
C ALA A 55 -10.76 0.28 11.42
N TYR A 56 -10.77 0.69 10.15
CA TYR A 56 -10.03 -0.03 9.10
C TYR A 56 -8.52 0.03 9.27
N VAL A 57 -7.96 1.17 9.73
CA VAL A 57 -6.52 1.28 10.03
C VAL A 57 -6.15 0.26 11.12
N LYS A 58 -6.91 0.21 12.22
CA LYS A 58 -6.68 -0.78 13.28
C LYS A 58 -6.77 -2.23 12.77
N ALA A 59 -7.72 -2.53 11.88
CA ALA A 59 -7.81 -3.86 11.26
C ALA A 59 -6.58 -4.17 10.40
N ALA A 60 -6.16 -3.22 9.56
CA ALA A 60 -5.01 -3.37 8.69
C ALA A 60 -3.70 -3.59 9.47
N GLU A 61 -3.47 -2.82 10.52
CA GLU A 61 -2.30 -2.97 11.40
C GLU A 61 -2.23 -4.36 12.04
N LEU A 62 -3.38 -4.94 12.40
CA LEU A 62 -3.45 -6.29 12.97
C LEU A 62 -3.24 -7.37 11.91
N TYR A 63 -3.81 -7.22 10.71
CA TYR A 63 -3.56 -8.15 9.60
C TYR A 63 -2.08 -8.13 9.18
N LYS A 64 -1.45 -6.95 9.18
CA LYS A 64 -0.03 -6.78 8.81
C LYS A 64 0.93 -7.59 9.68
N THR A 65 0.57 -7.92 10.93
CA THR A 65 1.43 -8.73 11.80
C THR A 65 1.49 -10.21 11.42
N THR A 66 0.63 -10.66 10.50
CA THR A 66 0.57 -12.04 10.04
C THR A 66 0.88 -12.10 8.53
N PRO A 67 1.99 -12.73 8.10
CA PRO A 67 2.40 -12.76 6.69
C PRO A 67 1.31 -13.23 5.72
N ASP A 68 0.55 -14.26 6.08
CA ASP A 68 -0.51 -14.81 5.23
C ASP A 68 -1.74 -13.88 5.09
N LEU A 69 -1.81 -12.78 5.87
CA LEU A 69 -2.92 -11.82 5.87
C LEU A 69 -2.53 -10.45 5.29
N HIS A 70 -1.39 -10.36 4.60
CA HIS A 70 -0.92 -9.12 3.99
C HIS A 70 -1.86 -8.60 2.90
N TYR A 71 -2.57 -9.49 2.20
CA TYR A 71 -3.61 -9.09 1.25
C TYR A 71 -4.81 -8.42 1.94
N GLU A 72 -5.29 -8.98 3.05
CA GLU A 72 -6.37 -8.46 3.89
C GLU A 72 -5.96 -7.11 4.52
N SER A 73 -4.69 -6.98 4.93
CA SER A 73 -4.09 -5.73 5.38
C SER A 73 -4.18 -4.65 4.30
N SER A 74 -3.71 -4.92 3.08
CA SER A 74 -3.77 -3.95 1.96
C SER A 74 -5.21 -3.53 1.66
N LYS A 75 -6.16 -4.47 1.63
CA LYS A 75 -7.57 -4.18 1.41
C LYS A 75 -8.18 -3.31 2.52
N SER A 76 -7.79 -3.55 3.77
CA SER A 76 -8.23 -2.74 4.91
C SER A 76 -7.68 -1.32 4.84
N PHE A 77 -6.39 -1.15 4.53
CA PHE A 77 -5.81 0.18 4.30
C PHE A 77 -6.47 0.92 3.13
N GLU A 78 -6.81 0.23 2.04
CA GLU A 78 -7.52 0.82 0.91
C GLU A 78 -8.91 1.32 1.32
N ASN A 79 -9.64 0.53 2.14
CA ASN A 79 -10.92 0.95 2.71
C ASN A 79 -10.78 2.16 3.63
N ALA A 80 -9.71 2.22 4.44
CA ALA A 80 -9.39 3.37 5.26
C ALA A 80 -9.15 4.62 4.39
N ALA A 81 -8.28 4.53 3.40
CA ALA A 81 -7.96 5.63 2.47
C ALA A 81 -9.21 6.15 1.75
N LYS A 82 -10.11 5.26 1.28
CA LYS A 82 -11.40 5.64 0.69
C LYS A 82 -12.32 6.36 1.67
N CYS A 83 -12.34 5.95 2.94
CA CYS A 83 -13.11 6.64 3.98
C CYS A 83 -12.53 8.04 4.24
N LEU A 84 -11.21 8.17 4.30
CA LEU A 84 -10.53 9.45 4.51
C LEU A 84 -10.75 10.42 3.34
N LYS A 85 -10.70 9.95 2.09
CA LYS A 85 -11.03 10.76 0.90
C LYS A 85 -12.49 11.23 0.87
N ARG A 86 -13.40 10.44 1.45
CA ARG A 86 -14.83 10.80 1.56
C ARG A 86 -15.12 11.80 2.67
N ILE A 87 -14.17 12.08 3.55
CA ILE A 87 -14.24 13.23 4.46
C ILE A 87 -13.92 14.47 3.59
N ASP A 88 -14.87 14.83 2.71
CA ASP A 88 -14.75 15.96 1.80
C ASP A 88 -15.27 17.26 2.46
N ALA A 89 -14.55 18.35 2.22
CA ALA A 89 -14.97 19.75 2.24
C ALA A 89 -15.41 20.45 3.56
N GLU A 90 -15.75 19.78 4.66
CA GLU A 90 -16.24 20.50 5.86
C GLU A 90 -15.17 20.90 6.90
N ASP A 91 -13.96 20.34 6.84
CA ASP A 91 -12.85 20.85 7.62
C ASP A 91 -11.55 20.68 6.83
N LYS A 92 -11.11 21.80 6.23
CA LYS A 92 -9.88 21.89 5.44
C LYS A 92 -8.67 21.88 6.38
N GLU A 93 -8.54 20.86 7.21
CA GLU A 93 -7.31 20.59 7.95
C GLU A 93 -6.39 19.74 7.09
N THR A 94 -5.30 20.36 6.66
CA THR A 94 -4.07 19.81 6.06
C THR A 94 -3.49 18.54 6.72
N SER A 95 -4.08 18.04 7.81
CA SER A 95 -3.69 16.80 8.47
C SER A 95 -4.19 15.54 7.75
N ASN A 96 -5.28 15.61 6.97
CA ASN A 96 -5.95 14.39 6.49
C ASN A 96 -5.33 13.79 5.22
N PHE A 97 -4.92 14.64 4.26
CA PHE A 97 -4.28 14.20 3.01
C PHE A 97 -2.94 13.49 3.25
N ARG A 98 -2.13 14.00 4.19
CA ARG A 98 -0.87 13.38 4.59
C ARG A 98 -1.05 11.97 5.15
N ASN A 99 -2.12 11.71 5.90
CA ASN A 99 -2.39 10.37 6.43
C ASN A 99 -2.88 9.42 5.34
N ALA A 100 -3.76 9.90 4.44
CA ALA A 100 -4.20 9.11 3.29
C ALA A 100 -3.02 8.74 2.38
N ALA A 101 -2.11 9.68 2.13
CA ALA A 101 -0.90 9.43 1.35
C ALA A 101 -0.03 8.36 2.00
N LYS A 102 0.24 8.44 3.31
CA LYS A 102 0.98 7.40 4.05
C LYS A 102 0.37 6.01 3.92
N HIS A 103 -0.96 5.89 4.02
CA HIS A 103 -1.60 4.59 3.84
C HIS A 103 -1.42 4.04 2.43
N HIS A 104 -1.45 4.89 1.40
CA HIS A 104 -1.12 4.46 0.04
C HIS A 104 0.34 4.02 -0.10
N GLN A 105 1.29 4.67 0.58
CA GLN A 105 2.69 4.21 0.62
C GLN A 105 2.81 2.83 1.28
N GLU A 106 2.16 2.64 2.44
CA GLU A 106 2.16 1.35 3.16
C GLU A 106 1.55 0.21 2.32
N ILE A 107 0.47 0.50 1.58
CA ILE A 107 -0.14 -0.45 0.64
C ILE A 107 0.85 -0.81 -0.48
N ALA A 108 1.52 0.20 -1.06
CA ALA A 108 2.46 0.00 -2.14
C ALA A 108 3.67 -0.83 -1.70
N GLU A 109 4.22 -0.57 -0.51
CA GLU A 109 5.29 -1.38 0.09
C GLU A 109 4.86 -2.85 0.26
N ILE A 110 3.67 -3.12 0.82
CA ILE A 110 3.15 -4.50 0.96
C ILE A 110 2.98 -5.16 -0.42
N TYR A 111 2.54 -4.41 -1.43
CA TYR A 111 2.44 -4.91 -2.79
C TYR A 111 3.80 -5.23 -3.42
N GLU A 112 4.85 -4.49 -3.10
CA GLU A 112 6.21 -4.75 -3.59
C GLU A 112 6.90 -5.92 -2.87
N THR A 113 6.72 -6.04 -1.56
CA THR A 113 7.46 -6.99 -0.73
C THR A 113 6.79 -8.34 -0.59
N ASP A 114 5.48 -8.34 -0.33
CA ASP A 114 4.80 -9.53 0.19
C ASP A 114 3.78 -10.10 -0.81
N ILE A 115 3.01 -9.23 -1.47
CA ILE A 115 2.00 -9.65 -2.47
C ILE A 115 2.61 -9.78 -3.87
N ILE A 116 3.70 -9.06 -4.14
CA ILE A 116 4.45 -9.16 -5.38
C ILE A 116 3.58 -8.72 -6.59
N ASP A 117 2.83 -7.64 -6.43
CA ASP A 117 1.99 -7.00 -7.46
C ASP A 117 2.51 -5.59 -7.79
N LEU A 118 3.38 -5.51 -8.79
CA LEU A 118 4.03 -4.26 -9.18
C LEU A 118 3.08 -3.24 -9.81
N ASN A 119 1.98 -3.67 -10.41
CA ASN A 119 0.98 -2.74 -10.95
C ASN A 119 0.16 -2.13 -9.82
N GLY A 120 -0.27 -2.95 -8.86
CA GLY A 120 -0.93 -2.47 -7.65
C GLY A 120 -0.05 -1.52 -6.83
N ALA A 121 1.24 -1.82 -6.71
CA ALA A 121 2.20 -0.93 -6.06
C ALA A 121 2.32 0.43 -6.79
N LYS A 122 2.50 0.40 -8.12
CA LYS A 122 2.62 1.63 -8.93
C LYS A 122 1.40 2.54 -8.79
N GLU A 123 0.20 1.98 -8.91
CA GLU A 123 -1.05 2.74 -8.77
C GLU A 123 -1.18 3.42 -7.41
N ASN A 124 -0.77 2.72 -6.34
CA ASN A 124 -0.81 3.28 -4.99
C ASN A 124 0.26 4.34 -4.76
N TRP A 125 1.45 4.20 -5.34
CA TRP A 125 2.48 5.25 -5.31
C TRP A 125 2.03 6.52 -6.04
N GLU A 126 1.38 6.38 -7.20
CA GLU A 126 0.82 7.51 -7.96
C GLU A 126 -0.24 8.25 -7.13
N GLU A 127 -1.13 7.52 -6.48
CA GLU A 127 -2.17 8.11 -5.64
C GLU A 127 -1.60 8.79 -4.37
N ALA A 128 -0.57 8.19 -3.75
CA ALA A 128 0.15 8.83 -2.64
C ALA A 128 0.78 10.16 -3.09
N SER A 129 1.40 10.19 -4.26
CA SER A 129 1.99 11.40 -4.85
C SER A 129 0.93 12.49 -5.06
N ASN A 130 -0.19 12.14 -5.71
CA ASN A 130 -1.29 13.07 -5.95
C ASN A 130 -1.85 13.67 -4.63
N LEU A 131 -2.01 12.85 -3.59
CA LEU A 131 -2.48 13.30 -2.28
C LEU A 131 -1.48 14.21 -1.57
N TYR A 132 -0.17 13.94 -1.70
CA TYR A 132 0.87 14.84 -1.18
C TYR A 132 0.93 16.17 -1.95
N MET A 133 0.67 16.17 -3.26
CA MET A 133 0.61 17.39 -4.07
C MET A 133 -0.62 18.25 -3.76
N ALA A 134 -1.74 17.62 -3.39
CA ALA A 134 -3.00 18.26 -3.02
C ALA A 134 -2.99 18.84 -1.60
N ASP A 135 -2.12 18.36 -0.71
CA ASP A 135 -1.84 18.99 0.57
C ASP A 135 -1.02 20.28 0.33
N ASP A 136 -1.62 21.45 0.52
CA ASP A 136 -1.05 22.81 0.31
C ASP A 136 0.19 23.10 1.19
N SER A 137 0.74 22.09 1.88
CA SER A 137 2.01 22.09 2.60
C SER A 137 3.24 21.87 1.69
N GLN A 138 3.09 22.10 0.38
CA GLN A 138 4.02 21.90 -0.76
C GLN A 138 5.51 22.25 -0.54
N ALA A 139 5.91 22.95 0.51
CA ALA A 139 7.30 23.36 0.72
C ALA A 139 8.21 22.32 1.42
N LYS A 140 7.70 21.18 1.93
CA LYS A 140 8.52 20.27 2.79
C LYS A 140 8.77 18.85 2.29
N TYR A 141 8.13 18.39 1.21
CA TYR A 141 8.37 17.04 0.66
C TYR A 141 9.03 17.03 -0.73
N CYS A 142 9.02 18.12 -1.48
CA CYS A 142 9.90 18.26 -2.64
C CYS A 142 11.39 18.06 -2.27
N SER A 143 11.77 18.22 -0.99
CA SER A 143 13.14 17.89 -0.53
C SER A 143 13.40 16.40 -0.26
N MET A 144 12.37 15.55 -0.13
CA MET A 144 12.51 14.09 -0.02
C MET A 144 12.40 13.41 -1.40
N ASP A 145 11.58 13.99 -2.28
CA ASP A 145 11.28 13.47 -3.63
C ASP A 145 12.39 13.72 -4.66
N LEU A 146 13.22 14.75 -4.48
CA LEU A 146 14.41 14.96 -5.34
C LEU A 146 15.47 13.85 -5.20
N SER A 147 15.35 12.94 -4.23
CA SER A 147 16.30 11.82 -4.05
C SER A 147 15.82 10.52 -4.68
N PHE A 148 14.51 10.33 -4.83
CA PHE A 148 13.95 9.08 -5.37
C PHE A 148 14.25 8.93 -6.85
N GLU A 149 14.14 10.01 -7.63
CA GLU A 149 14.60 10.03 -9.02
C GLU A 149 16.10 9.71 -9.14
N ASN A 150 16.88 9.99 -8.10
CA ASN A 150 18.30 9.67 -8.05
C ASN A 150 18.60 8.26 -7.50
N THR A 151 17.58 7.48 -7.12
CA THR A 151 17.77 6.08 -6.72
C THR A 151 18.14 5.22 -7.90
N ARG A 152 18.92 4.17 -7.64
CA ARG A 152 19.39 3.25 -8.68
C ARG A 152 18.22 2.44 -9.24
N GLU A 153 17.28 2.10 -8.37
CA GLU A 153 16.07 1.36 -8.65
C GLU A 153 15.17 2.12 -9.63
N TYR A 154 14.94 3.41 -9.37
CA TYR A 154 14.18 4.27 -10.28
C TYR A 154 14.84 4.42 -11.64
N GLN A 155 16.15 4.72 -11.67
CA GLN A 155 16.92 4.85 -12.91
C GLN A 155 16.97 3.54 -13.71
N PHE A 156 17.01 2.39 -13.03
CA PHE A 156 16.95 1.07 -13.64
C PHE A 156 15.59 0.81 -14.28
N LEU A 157 14.49 1.08 -13.56
CA LEU A 157 13.13 0.90 -14.08
C LEU A 157 12.85 1.79 -15.30
N LEU A 158 13.26 3.06 -15.26
CA LEU A 158 13.16 3.94 -16.43
C LEU A 158 13.95 3.39 -17.63
N GLY A 159 15.16 2.89 -17.38
CA GLY A 159 15.97 2.25 -18.41
C GLY A 159 15.28 1.05 -19.04
N ILE A 160 14.68 0.17 -18.22
CA ILE A 160 13.95 -1.01 -18.69
C ILE A 160 12.70 -0.61 -19.50
N LEU A 161 11.93 0.38 -19.05
CA LEU A 161 10.76 0.88 -19.79
C LEU A 161 11.16 1.44 -21.15
N SER A 162 12.22 2.25 -21.21
CA SER A 162 12.73 2.77 -22.48
C SER A 162 13.19 1.66 -23.43
N CYS A 163 13.80 0.59 -22.90
CA CYS A 163 14.16 -0.57 -23.72
C CYS A 163 12.93 -1.29 -24.29
N ILE A 164 11.86 -1.42 -23.50
CA ILE A 164 10.60 -2.04 -23.96
C ILE A 164 9.97 -1.19 -25.07
N GLU A 165 9.87 0.13 -24.88
CA GLU A 165 9.28 1.05 -25.86
C GLU A 165 10.02 1.04 -27.20
N ASN A 166 11.35 0.98 -27.16
CA ASN A 166 12.20 0.97 -28.36
C ASN A 166 12.50 -0.45 -28.87
N ASN A 167 12.01 -1.48 -28.18
CA ASN A 167 12.35 -2.87 -28.39
C ASN A 167 13.88 -3.14 -28.45
N ASP A 168 14.65 -2.40 -27.65
CA ASP A 168 16.11 -2.48 -27.60
C ASP A 168 16.56 -3.54 -26.59
N GLN A 169 16.69 -4.77 -27.07
CA GLN A 169 17.04 -5.91 -26.23
C GLN A 169 18.49 -5.93 -25.76
N ASP A 170 19.38 -5.31 -26.52
CA ASP A 170 20.81 -5.22 -26.18
C ASP A 170 20.98 -4.25 -25.01
N LEU A 171 20.34 -3.08 -25.10
CA LEU A 171 20.33 -2.11 -24.00
C LEU A 171 19.61 -2.65 -22.76
N PHE A 172 18.53 -3.43 -22.94
CA PHE A 172 17.87 -4.12 -21.82
C PHE A 172 18.86 -5.02 -21.07
N SER A 173 19.60 -5.86 -21.82
CA SER A 173 20.55 -6.81 -21.24
C SER A 173 21.71 -6.09 -20.55
N GLN A 174 22.18 -4.98 -21.13
CA GLN A 174 23.18 -4.10 -20.53
C GLN A 174 22.68 -3.47 -19.21
N LYS A 175 21.45 -2.93 -19.18
CA LYS A 175 20.89 -2.30 -17.98
C LYS A 175 20.71 -3.29 -16.84
N VAL A 176 20.25 -4.51 -17.15
CA VAL A 176 20.15 -5.61 -16.18
C VAL A 176 21.52 -5.95 -15.60
N TYR A 177 22.54 -6.05 -16.46
CA TYR A 177 23.91 -6.32 -16.02
C TYR A 177 24.47 -5.20 -15.13
N GLU A 178 24.36 -3.94 -15.56
CA GLU A 178 24.82 -2.76 -14.80
C GLU A 178 24.18 -2.71 -13.41
N PHE A 179 22.87 -2.95 -13.34
CA PHE A 179 22.16 -2.99 -12.07
C PHE A 179 22.61 -4.14 -11.18
N ASP A 180 22.76 -5.36 -11.72
CA ASP A 180 23.22 -6.54 -10.96
C ASP A 180 24.63 -6.40 -10.36
N GLN A 181 25.51 -5.63 -11.01
CA GLN A 181 26.85 -5.35 -10.47
C GLN A 181 26.79 -4.49 -9.19
N LEU A 182 25.82 -3.60 -9.09
CA LEU A 182 25.67 -2.67 -7.97
C LEU A 182 24.70 -3.18 -6.90
N THR A 183 23.66 -3.86 -7.32
CA THR A 183 22.58 -4.41 -6.50
C THR A 183 22.27 -5.81 -7.03
N LYS A 184 22.74 -6.85 -6.32
CA LYS A 184 22.56 -8.24 -6.75
C LYS A 184 21.08 -8.57 -6.93
N LEU A 185 20.75 -9.08 -8.11
CA LEU A 185 19.41 -9.54 -8.45
C LEU A 185 19.16 -10.89 -7.79
N ASP A 186 18.06 -10.97 -7.04
CA ASP A 186 17.57 -12.24 -6.55
C ASP A 186 16.85 -13.03 -7.66
N ASN A 187 16.55 -14.30 -7.37
CA ASN A 187 15.90 -15.21 -8.32
C ASN A 187 14.54 -14.70 -8.82
N TRP A 188 13.83 -13.92 -8.01
CA TRP A 188 12.53 -13.39 -8.36
C TRP A 188 12.63 -12.23 -9.36
N LYS A 189 13.52 -11.27 -9.11
CA LYS A 189 13.81 -10.18 -10.06
C LYS A 189 14.29 -10.72 -11.41
N ILE A 190 15.13 -11.75 -11.38
CA ILE A 190 15.56 -12.45 -12.61
C ILE A 190 14.36 -13.06 -13.35
N SER A 191 13.42 -13.69 -12.65
CA SER A 191 12.21 -14.28 -13.28
C SER A 191 11.36 -13.23 -13.99
N ILE A 192 11.17 -12.05 -13.39
CA ILE A 192 10.42 -10.95 -14.01
C ILE A 192 11.15 -10.41 -15.24
N LEU A 193 12.45 -10.14 -15.13
CA LEU A 193 13.26 -9.62 -16.25
C LEU A 193 13.27 -10.59 -17.43
N LEU A 194 13.28 -11.91 -17.18
CA LEU A 194 13.17 -12.92 -18.23
C LEU A 194 11.79 -12.91 -18.92
N LYS A 195 10.71 -12.70 -18.18
CA LYS A 195 9.36 -12.56 -18.76
C LYS A 195 9.26 -11.31 -19.65
N ILE A 196 9.82 -10.19 -19.18
CA ILE A 196 9.85 -8.93 -19.94
C ILE A 196 10.64 -9.13 -21.23
N LYS A 197 11.86 -9.69 -21.16
CA LYS A 197 12.68 -9.97 -22.35
C LYS A 197 11.93 -10.85 -23.34
N LYS A 198 11.24 -11.90 -22.86
CA LYS A 198 10.43 -12.78 -23.71
C LYS A 198 9.24 -12.05 -24.38
N SER A 199 8.63 -11.06 -23.71
CA SER A 199 7.58 -10.24 -24.34
C SER A 199 8.13 -9.34 -25.45
N MET A 200 9.36 -8.86 -25.31
CA MET A 200 10.04 -8.08 -26.35
C MET A 200 10.32 -8.96 -27.59
N ASP A 201 10.72 -10.22 -27.40
CA ASP A 201 10.90 -11.19 -28.50
C ASP A 201 9.61 -11.46 -29.29
N MET A 202 8.47 -11.56 -28.59
CA MET A 202 7.17 -11.83 -29.21
C MET A 202 6.63 -10.66 -30.04
N THR A 203 7.16 -9.45 -29.86
CA THR A 203 6.72 -8.24 -30.58
C THR A 203 7.36 -8.12 -31.97
N LEU A 204 8.31 -9.01 -32.31
CA LEU A 204 9.01 -9.07 -33.61
C LEU A 204 8.40 -10.08 -34.61
N LEU A 205 7.31 -10.77 -34.25
CA LEU A 205 6.57 -11.72 -35.10
C LEU A 205 5.20 -11.14 -35.50
#